data_AF-A0A9P1M9E6-F1
#
_entry.id   AF-A0A9P1M9E6-F1
#
_cell.length_a   1.000
_cell.length_b   1.000
_cell.length_c   1.000
_cell.angle_alpha   90.00
_cell.angle_beta   90.00
_cell.angle_gamma   90.00
#
_symmetry.space_group_name_H-M   'P 1'
#
loop_
_entity.id
_entity.type
_entity.pdbx_description
1 polymer ?
#
loop_
_entity_poly.entity_id
_entity_poly.type
_entity_poly.pdbx_seq_one_letter_code
_entity_poly.pdbx_strand_id
1 'polypeptide(L)'
;MSQGPPLTPPLMYTDIWANQPAATVLSALLGPNPRVNYVNGNTALGGFPGARQRVHADLTFNHAQLPFGIVTNYYLTDTDDDDDRSTAYDPTLEVKFGIREELVERRRAYAPPIQPVVRKGSVILRDLRLWHAGVANPSPVPRIMLAFVHTPWWYQCPARVVLPEACRGLVREWAERAVSPVCYRAEYVPADVDHKTVKFSPTLAAITRGTSGCCRKMS
;
A
#
# COMPACT_ATOMS: atom_id res chain seq x y z
N MET A 1 -0.39 12.81 -6.55
CA MET A 1 -1.83 12.53 -6.79
C MET A 1 -2.10 11.07 -6.46
N SER A 2 -3.29 10.72 -5.97
CA SER A 2 -3.67 9.32 -5.73
C SER A 2 -4.85 8.94 -6.61
N GLN A 3 -4.73 7.82 -7.32
CA GLN A 3 -5.69 7.38 -8.32
C GLN A 3 -5.66 5.85 -8.40
N GLY A 4 -6.79 5.21 -8.13
CA GLY A 4 -6.88 3.74 -8.16
C GLY A 4 -6.72 3.17 -9.58
N PRO A 5 -6.40 1.87 -9.71
CA PRO A 5 -6.40 1.18 -11.00
C PRO A 5 -7.83 1.03 -11.57
N PRO A 6 -7.98 0.81 -12.89
CA PRO A 6 -9.27 0.49 -13.50
C PRO A 6 -9.93 -0.73 -12.87
N LEU A 7 -11.25 -0.66 -12.70
CA LEU A 7 -12.07 -1.73 -12.09
C LEU A 7 -12.91 -2.48 -13.13
N THR A 8 -12.52 -2.44 -14.41
CA THR A 8 -13.22 -3.16 -15.48
C THR A 8 -12.51 -4.50 -15.74
N PRO A 9 -13.23 -5.63 -15.84
CA PRO A 9 -12.60 -6.95 -15.96
C PRO A 9 -11.51 -7.06 -17.06
N PRO A 10 -11.66 -6.48 -18.27
CA PRO A 10 -10.62 -6.53 -19.30
C PRO A 10 -9.31 -5.83 -18.93
N LEU A 11 -9.33 -4.89 -17.98
CA LEU A 11 -8.15 -4.15 -17.51
C LEU A 11 -7.65 -4.65 -16.15
N MET A 12 -8.33 -5.63 -15.55
CA MET A 12 -7.93 -6.27 -14.30
C MET A 12 -6.98 -7.44 -14.55
N TYR A 13 -5.78 -7.13 -15.05
CA TYR A 13 -4.78 -8.12 -15.39
C TYR A 13 -4.39 -8.99 -14.19
N THR A 14 -4.45 -10.31 -14.37
CA THR A 14 -4.05 -11.31 -13.38
C THR A 14 -2.66 -11.05 -12.81
N ASP A 15 -1.69 -10.66 -13.64
CA ASP A 15 -0.30 -10.46 -13.20
C ASP A 15 -0.12 -9.23 -12.29
N ILE A 16 -1.14 -8.41 -12.12
CA ILE A 16 -1.16 -7.27 -11.18
C ILE A 16 -2.12 -7.55 -10.03
N TRP A 17 -3.39 -7.86 -10.35
CA TRP A 17 -4.43 -8.04 -9.35
C TRP A 17 -4.34 -9.38 -8.61
N ALA A 18 -3.74 -10.40 -9.21
CA ALA A 18 -3.54 -11.71 -8.59
C ALA A 18 -2.18 -12.29 -8.94
N ASN A 19 -1.12 -11.49 -8.77
CA ASN A 19 0.26 -11.86 -9.10
C ASN A 19 0.69 -13.10 -8.31
N GLN A 20 0.92 -14.22 -9.01
CA GLN A 20 1.21 -15.49 -8.38
C GLN A 20 2.55 -15.50 -7.61
N PRO A 21 3.68 -15.02 -8.16
CA PRO A 21 4.94 -14.95 -7.40
C PRO A 21 4.84 -14.12 -6.12
N ALA A 22 4.22 -12.94 -6.17
CA ALA A 22 4.01 -12.11 -4.99
C ALA A 22 3.11 -12.84 -3.97
N ALA A 23 2.02 -13.45 -4.43
CA ALA A 23 1.10 -14.21 -3.58
C ALA A 23 1.78 -15.42 -2.89
N THR A 24 2.73 -16.08 -3.54
CA THR A 24 3.56 -17.14 -2.92
C THR A 24 4.34 -16.59 -1.72
N VAL A 25 5.07 -15.48 -1.90
CA VAL A 25 5.84 -14.85 -0.82
C VAL A 25 4.93 -14.33 0.29
N LEU A 26 3.82 -13.70 -0.08
CA LEU A 26 2.82 -13.19 0.86
C LEU A 26 2.21 -14.31 1.72
N SER A 27 1.92 -15.47 1.15
CA SER A 27 1.40 -16.62 1.89
C SER A 27 2.41 -17.17 2.90
N ALA A 28 3.70 -17.11 2.58
CA ALA A 28 4.76 -17.51 3.50
C ALA A 28 4.92 -16.52 4.67
N LEU A 29 4.70 -15.21 4.43
CA LEU A 29 4.85 -14.17 5.44
C LEU A 29 3.61 -13.99 6.32
N LEU A 30 2.42 -14.05 5.73
CA LEU A 30 1.14 -13.71 6.38
C LEU A 30 0.28 -14.95 6.71
N GLY A 31 0.74 -16.13 6.34
CA GLY A 31 -0.02 -17.36 6.42
C GLY A 31 -0.92 -17.59 5.20
N PRO A 32 -1.67 -18.71 5.17
CA PRO A 32 -2.45 -19.10 4.01
C PRO A 32 -3.55 -18.08 3.69
N ASN A 33 -3.89 -17.93 2.41
CA ASN A 33 -5.01 -17.11 1.93
C ASN A 33 -4.99 -15.65 2.44
N PRO A 34 -3.89 -14.90 2.25
CA PRO A 34 -3.87 -13.48 2.59
C PRO A 34 -4.96 -12.73 1.83
N ARG A 35 -5.50 -11.69 2.46
CA ARG A 35 -6.62 -10.90 1.94
C ARG A 35 -6.17 -9.52 1.53
N VAL A 36 -6.49 -9.13 0.31
CA VAL A 36 -6.38 -7.75 -0.17
C VAL A 36 -7.54 -6.94 0.42
N ASN A 37 -7.22 -5.91 1.21
CA ASN A 37 -8.23 -5.02 1.81
C ASN A 37 -8.20 -3.59 1.26
N TYR A 38 -7.15 -3.26 0.52
CA TYR A 38 -6.94 -1.93 -0.04
C TYR A 38 -6.25 -2.05 -1.38
N VAL A 39 -6.71 -1.26 -2.34
CA VAL A 39 -6.11 -1.10 -3.67
C VAL A 39 -6.17 0.37 -4.03
N ASN A 40 -5.05 0.95 -4.41
CA ASN A 40 -4.98 2.32 -4.90
C ASN A 40 -3.75 2.52 -5.79
N GLY A 41 -3.55 3.73 -6.29
CA GLY A 41 -2.33 4.12 -6.98
C GLY A 41 -1.80 5.46 -6.53
N ASN A 42 -0.50 5.63 -6.70
CA ASN A 42 0.27 6.82 -6.40
C ASN A 42 0.90 7.29 -7.71
N THR A 43 0.52 8.50 -8.13
CA THR A 43 1.07 9.16 -9.30
C THR A 43 1.87 10.38 -8.86
N ALA A 44 3.19 10.29 -8.99
CA ALA A 44 4.08 11.43 -8.77
C ALA A 44 4.19 12.23 -10.08
N LEU A 45 3.61 13.43 -10.06
CA LEU A 45 3.62 14.34 -11.19
C LEU A 45 4.99 15.02 -11.31
N GLY A 46 5.41 15.28 -12.56
CA GLY A 46 6.59 16.08 -12.85
C GLY A 46 6.41 17.56 -12.55
N GLY A 47 7.51 18.31 -12.56
CA GLY A 47 7.50 19.77 -12.47
C GLY A 47 7.46 20.35 -11.06
N PHE A 48 7.69 19.53 -10.04
CA PHE A 48 7.78 19.94 -8.63
C PHE A 48 9.13 19.54 -8.02
N PRO A 49 10.25 20.16 -8.46
CA PRO A 49 11.57 19.81 -7.97
C PRO A 49 11.71 20.09 -6.46
N GLY A 50 12.48 19.26 -5.76
CA GLY A 50 12.78 19.45 -4.34
C GLY A 50 11.67 19.08 -3.35
N ALA A 51 10.45 18.76 -3.81
CA ALA A 51 9.36 18.35 -2.93
C ALA A 51 9.60 16.98 -2.29
N ARG A 52 9.37 16.85 -0.99
CA ARG A 52 9.45 15.56 -0.26
C ARG A 52 8.28 15.39 0.68
N GLN A 53 7.72 14.19 0.73
CA GLN A 53 6.87 13.81 1.85
C GLN A 53 7.70 13.66 3.12
N ARG A 54 7.09 13.94 4.27
CA ARG A 54 7.67 13.58 5.56
C ARG A 54 7.81 12.06 5.68
N VAL A 55 8.85 11.59 6.36
CA VAL A 55 9.02 10.15 6.64
C VAL A 55 7.81 9.66 7.45
N HIS A 56 7.14 8.62 6.96
CA HIS A 56 5.94 8.07 7.57
C HIS A 56 5.86 6.54 7.39
N ALA A 57 4.94 5.92 8.13
CA ALA A 57 4.41 4.60 7.81
C ALA A 57 2.98 4.77 7.29
N ASP A 58 2.44 3.78 6.56
CA ASP A 58 1.08 3.84 5.99
C ASP A 58 -0.04 3.61 7.02
N LEU A 59 0.26 3.86 8.30
CA LEU A 59 -0.64 3.63 9.41
C LEU A 59 -0.34 4.60 10.55
N THR A 60 -1.36 4.87 11.37
CA THR A 60 -1.30 5.82 12.49
C THR A 60 -1.85 5.26 13.80
N PHE A 61 -2.09 3.95 13.86
CA PHE A 61 -2.68 3.29 15.03
C PHE A 61 -1.70 2.30 15.66
N ASN A 62 -1.96 1.96 16.92
CA ASN A 62 -1.17 0.94 17.63
C ASN A 62 -1.31 -0.41 16.93
N HIS A 63 -0.18 -1.05 16.67
CA HIS A 63 -0.14 -2.24 15.85
C HIS A 63 0.75 -3.32 16.44
N ALA A 64 0.61 -4.55 15.93
CA ALA A 64 1.42 -5.67 16.37
C ALA A 64 2.92 -5.46 16.06
N GLN A 65 3.78 -6.07 16.87
CA GLN A 65 5.23 -6.09 16.65
C GLN A 65 5.65 -7.09 15.56
N LEU A 66 4.78 -8.04 15.22
CA LEU A 66 4.92 -8.91 14.06
C LEU A 66 4.27 -8.29 12.80
N PRO A 67 4.74 -8.62 11.58
CA PRO A 67 4.10 -8.18 10.34
C PRO A 67 2.64 -8.64 10.28
N PHE A 68 1.72 -7.69 10.11
CA PHE A 68 0.28 -7.95 10.01
C PHE A 68 -0.33 -7.39 8.70
N GLY A 69 0.48 -6.69 7.92
CA GLY A 69 0.11 -6.13 6.63
C GLY A 69 1.35 -5.98 5.76
N ILE A 70 1.28 -6.46 4.53
CA ILE A 70 2.31 -6.28 3.51
C ILE A 70 1.71 -5.49 2.34
N VAL A 71 2.41 -4.46 1.90
CA VAL A 71 2.07 -3.68 0.72
C VAL A 71 2.84 -4.25 -0.48
N THR A 72 2.14 -4.58 -1.55
CA THR A 72 2.75 -4.82 -2.87
C THR A 72 2.65 -3.55 -3.70
N ASN A 73 3.79 -2.98 -4.07
CA ASN A 73 3.89 -1.82 -4.93
C ASN A 73 4.34 -2.25 -6.33
N TYR A 74 3.45 -2.13 -7.32
CA TYR A 74 3.73 -2.44 -8.73
C TYR A 74 4.12 -1.18 -9.47
N TYR A 75 5.30 -1.16 -10.07
CA TYR A 75 5.83 -0.01 -10.78
C TYR A 75 5.48 -0.07 -12.26
N LEU A 76 4.72 0.92 -12.74
CA LEU A 76 4.29 1.00 -14.14
C LEU A 76 5.23 1.84 -15.01
N THR A 77 6.20 2.50 -14.36
CA THR A 77 7.28 3.28 -14.96
C THR A 77 8.59 2.94 -14.25
N ASP A 78 9.72 3.19 -14.90
CA ASP A 78 11.02 3.14 -14.22
C ASP A 78 11.12 4.23 -13.13
N THR A 79 11.99 4.01 -12.15
CA THR A 79 12.41 5.04 -11.19
C THR A 79 13.90 5.28 -11.35
N ASP A 80 14.29 6.51 -11.66
CA ASP A 80 15.70 6.84 -11.91
C ASP A 80 16.45 7.22 -10.63
N ASP A 81 17.78 7.13 -10.67
CA ASP A 81 18.69 7.52 -9.57
C ASP A 81 18.69 9.04 -9.29
N ASP A 82 18.21 9.83 -10.26
CA ASP A 82 18.26 11.30 -10.28
C ASP A 82 17.07 11.96 -9.54
N ASP A 83 16.17 11.16 -8.95
CA ASP A 83 15.18 11.63 -7.99
C ASP A 83 15.93 12.17 -6.76
N ASP A 84 16.29 13.46 -6.81
CA ASP A 84 17.13 14.22 -5.90
C ASP A 84 17.18 13.67 -4.46
N ARG A 85 18.34 13.10 -4.09
CA ARG A 85 18.62 12.62 -2.74
C ARG A 85 18.56 13.74 -1.69
N SER A 86 18.56 15.01 -2.12
CA SER A 86 18.64 16.22 -1.31
C SER A 86 17.38 17.11 -1.37
N THR A 87 16.20 16.52 -1.43
CA THR A 87 14.95 17.29 -1.35
C THR A 87 14.81 18.05 -0.02
N ALA A 88 14.54 19.36 -0.09
CA ALA A 88 14.19 20.18 1.07
C ALA A 88 12.77 19.85 1.57
N TYR A 89 12.62 19.67 2.88
CA TYR A 89 11.30 19.53 3.51
C TYR A 89 10.57 20.88 3.49
N ASP A 90 9.35 20.91 2.96
CA ASP A 90 8.45 22.05 3.13
C ASP A 90 7.58 21.81 4.39
N PRO A 91 7.79 22.58 5.49
CA PRO A 91 7.05 22.44 6.74
C PRO A 91 5.57 22.78 6.64
N THR A 92 5.13 23.40 5.54
CA THR A 92 3.71 23.67 5.29
C THR A 92 2.96 22.45 4.74
N LEU A 93 3.69 21.43 4.25
CA LEU A 93 3.13 20.17 3.78
C LEU A 93 2.96 19.17 4.96
N GLU A 94 1.70 19.03 5.39
CA GLU A 94 1.16 18.07 6.38
C GLU A 94 1.66 18.15 7.83
N VAL A 95 1.07 19.06 8.58
CA VAL A 95 1.36 19.34 10.02
C VAL A 95 0.84 18.26 11.00
N LYS A 96 0.33 17.10 10.55
CA LYS A 96 -0.26 16.07 11.45
C LYS A 96 0.12 14.62 11.17
N PHE A 97 0.98 14.35 10.20
CA PHE A 97 1.35 12.99 9.79
C PHE A 97 2.87 12.85 9.77
N GLY A 98 3.40 11.68 10.13
CA GLY A 98 4.84 11.37 10.04
C GLY A 98 5.54 11.01 11.35
N ILE A 99 6.71 10.39 11.19
CA ILE A 99 7.59 9.99 12.28
C ILE A 99 8.26 11.23 12.89
N ARG A 100 8.44 11.22 14.21
CA ARG A 100 9.17 12.25 14.97
C ARG A 100 10.61 12.36 14.45
N GLU A 101 11.06 13.58 14.16
CA GLU A 101 12.32 13.85 13.47
C GLU A 101 13.53 13.29 14.24
N GLU A 102 13.55 13.45 15.55
CA GLU A 102 14.58 12.90 16.44
C GLU A 102 14.66 11.37 16.38
N LEU A 103 13.57 10.68 16.06
CA LEU A 103 13.59 9.22 15.86
C LEU A 103 14.11 8.86 14.47
N VAL A 104 13.79 9.65 13.45
CA VAL A 104 14.34 9.51 12.10
C VAL A 104 15.85 9.69 12.13
N GLU A 105 16.35 10.73 12.78
CA GLU A 105 17.79 11.02 12.86
C GLU A 105 18.54 9.98 13.70
N ARG A 106 17.96 9.52 14.81
CA ARG A 106 18.51 8.37 15.55
C ARG A 106 18.60 7.11 14.70
N ARG A 107 17.58 6.83 13.88
CA ARG A 107 17.60 5.69 12.95
C ARG A 107 18.64 5.89 11.86
N ARG A 108 18.75 7.08 11.29
CA ARG A 108 19.70 7.43 10.22
C ARG A 108 21.15 7.23 10.65
N ALA A 109 21.49 7.59 11.89
CA ALA A 109 22.84 7.41 12.44
C ALA A 109 23.27 5.93 12.52
N TYR A 110 22.32 5.00 12.65
CA TYR A 110 22.58 3.56 12.72
C TYR A 110 22.38 2.84 11.38
N ALA A 111 21.29 3.15 10.68
CA ALA A 111 20.88 2.54 9.42
C ALA A 111 20.23 3.61 8.54
N PRO A 112 21.02 4.28 7.68
CA PRO A 112 20.52 5.33 6.80
C PRO A 112 19.50 4.78 5.78
N PRO A 113 18.58 5.62 5.26
CA PRO A 113 17.62 5.19 4.26
C PRO A 113 18.31 4.83 2.95
N ILE A 114 17.68 3.92 2.20
CA ILE A 114 18.06 3.62 0.82
C ILE A 114 16.98 4.14 -0.12
N GLN A 115 17.37 4.47 -1.35
CA GLN A 115 16.46 4.83 -2.43
C GLN A 115 16.78 3.91 -3.62
N PRO A 116 16.02 2.81 -3.79
CA PRO A 116 16.31 1.84 -4.84
C PRO A 116 15.89 2.37 -6.22
N VAL A 117 16.67 2.00 -7.25
CA VAL A 117 16.23 2.05 -8.64
C VAL A 117 15.35 0.85 -8.93
N VAL A 118 14.11 1.10 -9.33
CA VAL A 118 13.09 0.09 -9.57
C VAL A 118 12.66 0.18 -11.03
N ARG A 119 12.82 -0.92 -11.77
CA ARG A 119 12.41 -0.98 -13.18
C ARG A 119 10.93 -1.21 -13.31
N LYS A 120 10.32 -0.66 -14.37
CA LYS A 120 8.95 -0.97 -14.79
C LYS A 120 8.72 -2.47 -14.82
N GLY A 121 7.57 -2.91 -14.29
CA GLY A 121 7.21 -4.32 -14.17
C GLY A 121 7.71 -4.99 -12.89
N SER A 122 8.58 -4.34 -12.13
CA SER A 122 8.99 -4.83 -10.81
C SER A 122 7.87 -4.66 -9.79
N VAL A 123 7.86 -5.55 -8.79
CA VAL A 123 7.01 -5.45 -7.60
C VAL A 123 7.88 -5.36 -6.36
N ILE A 124 7.60 -4.40 -5.48
CA ILE A 124 8.20 -4.32 -4.15
C ILE A 124 7.19 -4.82 -3.13
N LEU A 125 7.61 -5.78 -2.31
CA LEU A 125 6.87 -6.22 -1.13
C LEU A 125 7.49 -5.54 0.09
N ARG A 126 6.70 -4.78 0.84
CA ARG A 126 7.17 -4.12 2.05
C ARG A 126 6.19 -4.25 3.20
N ASP A 127 6.71 -4.31 4.41
CA ASP A 127 5.88 -4.23 5.61
C ASP A 127 5.12 -2.89 5.63
N LEU A 128 3.82 -2.92 5.97
CA LEU A 128 2.98 -1.73 6.09
C LEU A 128 3.55 -0.70 7.09
N ARG A 129 4.34 -1.17 8.06
CA ARG A 129 5.01 -0.36 9.08
C ARG A 129 6.32 0.26 8.61
N LEU A 130 6.82 -0.11 7.44
CA LEU A 130 8.12 0.36 6.93
C LEU A 130 8.09 1.89 6.78
N TRP A 131 9.06 2.56 7.41
CA TRP A 131 9.24 4.00 7.26
C TRP A 131 9.71 4.33 5.86
N HIS A 132 8.99 5.21 5.18
CA HIS A 132 9.30 5.63 3.82
C HIS A 132 8.82 7.07 3.57
N ALA A 133 9.20 7.61 2.43
CA ALA A 133 8.77 8.93 1.97
C ALA A 133 8.74 8.96 0.45
N GLY A 134 7.68 9.54 -0.13
CA GLY A 134 7.68 9.93 -1.53
C GLY A 134 8.64 11.09 -1.76
N VAL A 135 9.48 10.96 -2.78
CA VAL A 135 10.38 12.00 -3.29
C VAL A 135 9.80 12.61 -4.57
N ALA A 136 10.20 13.85 -4.87
CA ALA A 136 9.87 14.55 -6.09
C ALA A 136 10.21 13.71 -7.32
N ASN A 137 9.43 13.91 -8.39
CA ASN A 137 9.70 13.38 -9.71
C ASN A 137 10.24 14.54 -10.58
N PRO A 138 11.54 14.58 -10.91
CA PRO A 138 12.14 15.61 -11.75
C PRO A 138 11.77 15.42 -13.23
N SER A 139 11.35 14.21 -13.63
CA SER A 139 10.91 13.92 -14.99
C SER A 139 9.56 14.60 -15.29
N PRO A 140 9.35 15.13 -16.51
CA PRO A 140 8.04 15.61 -16.94
C PRO A 140 7.03 14.47 -17.11
N VAL A 141 7.48 13.21 -17.18
CA VAL A 141 6.62 12.04 -17.33
C VAL A 141 6.12 11.60 -15.95
N PRO A 142 4.81 11.45 -15.72
CA PRO A 142 4.29 10.99 -14.44
C PRO A 142 4.81 9.60 -14.07
N ARG A 143 5.33 9.45 -12.85
CA ARG A 143 5.73 8.16 -12.28
C ARG A 143 4.52 7.52 -11.61
N ILE A 144 4.12 6.34 -12.08
CA ILE A 144 2.90 5.67 -11.65
C ILE A 144 3.25 4.36 -10.95
N MET A 145 2.70 4.19 -9.74
CA MET A 145 2.83 2.98 -8.95
C MET A 145 1.45 2.58 -8.40
N LEU A 146 1.12 1.29 -8.44
CA LEU A 146 -0.09 0.73 -7.82
C LEU A 146 0.24 0.08 -6.48
N ALA A 147 -0.59 0.29 -5.48
CA ALA A 147 -0.42 -0.22 -4.12
C ALA A 147 -1.58 -1.12 -3.72
N PHE A 148 -1.28 -2.35 -3.29
CA PHE A 148 -2.26 -3.28 -2.75
C PHE A 148 -1.82 -3.67 -1.34
N VAL A 149 -2.72 -3.65 -0.36
CA VAL A 149 -2.43 -4.06 1.02
C VAL A 149 -3.03 -5.42 1.30
N HIS A 150 -2.16 -6.36 1.63
CA HIS A 150 -2.47 -7.74 2.00
C HIS A 150 -2.38 -7.91 3.51
N THR A 151 -3.39 -8.52 4.13
CA THR A 151 -3.35 -8.88 5.55
C THR A 151 -3.63 -10.38 5.72
N PRO A 152 -3.23 -10.99 6.85
CA PRO A 152 -3.65 -12.35 7.18
C PRO A 152 -5.17 -12.50 7.19
N TRP A 153 -5.68 -13.70 6.90
CA TRP A 153 -7.12 -13.98 6.88
C TRP A 153 -7.81 -13.76 8.23
N TRP A 154 -7.08 -13.97 9.33
CA TRP A 154 -7.55 -13.78 10.71
C TRP A 154 -7.49 -12.32 11.15
N TYR A 155 -6.77 -11.46 10.42
CA TYR A 155 -6.68 -10.04 10.74
C TYR A 155 -7.99 -9.35 10.37
N GLN A 156 -8.77 -8.95 11.37
CA GLN A 156 -10.12 -8.40 11.20
C GLN A 156 -10.13 -6.93 10.70
N CYS A 157 -9.33 -6.61 9.69
CA CYS A 157 -9.23 -5.29 9.04
C CYS A 157 -10.58 -4.85 8.44
N PRO A 158 -11.27 -3.81 8.93
CA PRO A 158 -12.59 -3.43 8.46
C PRO A 158 -12.60 -2.95 7.01
N ALA A 159 -11.48 -2.42 6.49
CA ALA A 159 -11.36 -1.95 5.11
C ALA A 159 -11.82 -3.00 4.09
N ARG A 160 -12.52 -2.52 3.07
CA ARG A 160 -13.00 -3.33 1.95
C ARG A 160 -12.62 -2.65 0.64
N VAL A 161 -12.28 -3.45 -0.35
CA VAL A 161 -12.12 -2.98 -1.73
C VAL A 161 -13.50 -2.91 -2.37
N VAL A 162 -13.89 -1.75 -2.90
CA VAL A 162 -15.15 -1.61 -3.63
C VAL A 162 -14.93 -2.06 -5.07
N LEU A 163 -15.67 -3.06 -5.53
CA LEU A 163 -15.56 -3.61 -6.89
C LEU A 163 -16.95 -3.66 -7.56
N PRO A 164 -17.06 -3.47 -8.88
CA PRO A 164 -18.30 -3.78 -9.60
C PRO A 164 -18.65 -5.27 -9.48
N GLU A 165 -19.94 -5.59 -9.48
CA GLU A 165 -20.46 -6.97 -9.49
C GLU A 165 -19.88 -7.79 -10.65
N ALA A 166 -19.65 -7.15 -11.79
CA ALA A 166 -19.02 -7.76 -12.98
C ALA A 166 -17.63 -8.38 -12.69
N CYS A 167 -16.94 -7.94 -11.64
CA CYS A 167 -15.62 -8.46 -11.27
C CYS A 167 -15.68 -9.71 -10.38
N ARG A 168 -16.87 -10.08 -9.85
CA ARG A 168 -17.00 -11.15 -8.85
C ARG A 168 -16.52 -12.50 -9.36
N GLY A 169 -16.83 -12.84 -10.62
CA GLY A 169 -16.37 -14.10 -11.23
C GLY A 169 -14.85 -14.19 -11.27
N LEU A 170 -14.20 -13.16 -11.83
CA LEU A 170 -12.74 -13.07 -11.93
C LEU A 170 -12.05 -13.12 -10.56
N VAL A 171 -12.58 -12.40 -9.57
CA VAL A 171 -12.03 -12.43 -8.20
C VAL A 171 -12.21 -13.80 -7.53
N ARG A 172 -13.33 -14.48 -7.79
CA ARG A 172 -13.56 -15.85 -7.30
C ARG A 172 -12.54 -16.82 -7.90
N GLU A 173 -12.30 -16.75 -9.21
CA GLU A 173 -11.30 -17.59 -9.89
C GLU A 173 -9.91 -17.43 -9.27
N TRP A 174 -9.51 -16.21 -8.88
CA TRP A 174 -8.23 -15.97 -8.21
C TRP A 174 -8.17 -16.54 -6.78
N ALA A 175 -9.29 -16.51 -6.07
CA ALA A 175 -9.38 -17.04 -4.71
C ALA A 175 -9.42 -18.58 -4.68
N GLU A 176 -9.91 -19.22 -5.74
CA GLU A 176 -10.05 -20.68 -5.85
C GLU A 176 -8.82 -21.38 -6.45
N ARG A 177 -7.76 -20.63 -6.79
CA ARG A 177 -6.50 -21.21 -7.28
C ARG A 177 -5.91 -22.19 -6.26
N ALA A 178 -5.52 -23.37 -6.75
CA ALA A 178 -4.82 -24.37 -5.94
C ALA A 178 -3.45 -23.88 -5.43
N VAL A 179 -2.78 -23.01 -6.19
CA VAL A 179 -1.46 -22.45 -5.85
C VAL A 179 -1.56 -20.94 -5.75
N SER A 180 -1.12 -20.41 -4.61
CA SER A 180 -1.06 -18.98 -4.29
C SER A 180 -2.37 -18.23 -4.59
N PRO A 181 -3.47 -18.63 -3.92
CA PRO A 181 -4.75 -17.95 -4.07
C PRO A 181 -4.65 -16.50 -3.60
N VAL A 182 -5.36 -15.61 -4.30
CA VAL A 182 -5.44 -14.20 -3.95
C VAL A 182 -6.87 -13.89 -3.56
N CYS A 183 -7.10 -13.72 -2.27
CA CYS A 183 -8.42 -13.43 -1.73
C CYS A 183 -8.60 -11.91 -1.62
N TYR A 184 -9.78 -11.42 -1.99
CA TYR A 184 -10.14 -10.02 -1.80
C TYR A 184 -11.19 -9.90 -0.70
N ARG A 185 -10.97 -8.97 0.23
CA ARG A 185 -12.03 -8.48 1.10
C ARG A 185 -12.80 -7.39 0.35
N ALA A 186 -13.64 -7.81 -0.58
CA ALA A 186 -14.36 -6.91 -1.47
C ALA A 186 -15.81 -6.66 -1.02
N GLU A 187 -16.28 -5.44 -1.26
CA GLU A 187 -17.69 -5.08 -1.32
C GLU A 187 -18.06 -4.90 -2.78
N TYR A 188 -19.07 -5.63 -3.23
CA TYR A 188 -19.49 -5.59 -4.63
C TYR A 188 -20.71 -4.70 -4.79
N VAL A 189 -20.69 -3.85 -5.83
CA VAL A 189 -21.79 -2.93 -6.13
C VAL A 189 -22.39 -3.22 -7.51
N PRO A 190 -23.71 -3.03 -7.71
CA PRO A 190 -24.39 -3.48 -8.93
C PRO A 190 -24.04 -2.69 -10.20
N ALA A 191 -23.59 -1.45 -10.07
CA ALA A 191 -23.33 -0.53 -11.18
C ALA A 191 -21.85 -0.51 -11.58
N ASP A 192 -21.56 0.02 -12.77
CA ASP A 192 -20.21 0.38 -13.15
C ASP A 192 -19.63 1.38 -12.15
N VAL A 193 -18.39 1.13 -11.74
CA VAL A 193 -17.70 1.94 -10.74
C VAL A 193 -16.65 2.79 -11.44
N ASP A 194 -16.80 4.11 -11.38
CA ASP A 194 -15.73 5.02 -11.79
C ASP A 194 -14.62 5.00 -10.72
N HIS A 195 -13.58 4.24 -10.99
CA HIS A 195 -12.36 4.11 -10.19
C HIS A 195 -11.71 5.45 -9.79
N LYS A 196 -12.00 6.57 -10.48
CA LYS A 196 -11.56 7.93 -10.12
C LYS A 196 -12.33 8.57 -8.98
N THR A 197 -13.52 8.06 -8.69
CA THR A 197 -14.42 8.65 -7.67
C THR A 197 -14.68 7.73 -6.49
N VAL A 198 -14.18 6.49 -6.52
CA VAL A 198 -14.28 5.54 -5.42
C VAL A 198 -13.61 6.10 -4.18
N LYS A 199 -14.41 6.29 -3.13
CA LYS A 199 -13.90 6.62 -1.81
C LYS A 199 -13.48 5.34 -1.11
N PHE A 200 -12.19 5.20 -0.85
CA PHE A 200 -11.67 4.11 -0.03
C PHE A 200 -11.91 4.42 1.44
N SER A 201 -12.25 3.39 2.23
CA SER A 201 -12.20 3.47 3.69
C SER A 201 -10.84 2.95 4.16
N PRO A 202 -9.86 3.81 4.49
CA PRO A 202 -8.49 3.39 4.78
C PRO A 202 -8.34 2.83 6.21
N THR A 203 -9.42 2.40 6.84
CA THR A 203 -9.38 1.87 8.21
C THR A 203 -8.75 0.49 8.21
N LEU A 204 -7.43 0.45 8.29
CA LEU A 204 -6.65 -0.79 8.36
C LEU A 204 -6.56 -1.36 9.77
N ALA A 205 -6.92 -0.60 10.81
CA ALA A 205 -6.94 -1.06 12.19
C ALA A 205 -7.97 -2.18 12.39
N ALA A 206 -7.54 -3.34 12.86
CA ALA A 206 -8.44 -4.46 13.15
C ALA A 206 -9.57 -4.05 14.11
N ILE A 207 -10.79 -4.54 13.85
CA ILE A 207 -11.91 -4.38 14.79
C ILE A 207 -11.61 -5.22 16.03
N THR A 208 -11.22 -4.59 17.13
CA THR A 208 -11.20 -5.23 18.45
C THR A 208 -12.59 -5.11 19.07
N ARG A 209 -13.41 -6.15 18.98
CA ARG A 209 -14.61 -6.24 19.83
C ARG A 209 -14.14 -6.50 21.27
N GLY A 210 -14.14 -5.48 22.12
CA GLY A 210 -14.11 -5.65 23.57
C GLY A 210 -12.73 -5.83 24.26
N THR A 211 -11.77 -4.94 24.02
CA THR A 211 -10.62 -4.76 24.94
C THR A 211 -10.29 -3.28 25.17
N SER A 212 -11.31 -2.43 25.30
CA SER A 212 -11.16 -1.05 25.80
C SER A 212 -10.88 -0.97 27.31
N GLY A 213 -10.10 -1.91 27.88
CA GLY A 213 -9.92 -2.00 29.33
C GLY A 213 -8.67 -2.68 29.89
N CYS A 214 -7.73 -3.21 29.08
CA CYS A 214 -6.63 -4.02 29.65
C CYS A 214 -5.20 -3.46 29.50
N CYS A 215 -4.99 -2.33 28.80
CA CYS A 215 -3.66 -1.71 28.67
C CYS A 215 -3.61 -0.25 29.16
N ARG A 216 -4.34 0.09 30.22
CA ARG A 216 -3.98 1.24 31.07
C ARG A 216 -3.32 0.69 32.33
N LYS A 217 -2.07 1.11 32.58
CA LYS A 217 -1.15 0.75 33.68
C LYS A 217 -0.24 -0.45 33.42
N MET A 218 0.82 -0.21 32.67
CA MET A 218 2.16 -0.57 33.13
C MET A 218 3.06 0.63 32.86
N SER A 219 3.08 1.53 33.83
CA SER A 219 4.06 2.60 34.05
C SER A 219 4.36 2.61 35.54
#